data_AF-A0A3D2U9L1-F1
#
_entry.id   AF-A0A3D2U9L1-F1
#
_cell.length_a   1.000
_cell.length_b   1.000
_cell.length_c   1.000
_cell.angle_alpha   90.00
_cell.angle_beta   90.00
_cell.angle_gamma   90.00
#
_symmetry.space_group_name_H-M   'P 1'
#
loop_
_entity.id
_entity.type
_entity.pdbx_description
1 polymer ?
#
loop_
_entity_poly.entity_id
_entity_poly.type
_entity_poly.pdbx_seq_one_letter_code
_entity_poly.pdbx_strand_id
1 'polypeptide(L)'
;MTPEFSSLVNPTMHYVLDLVSRIQRQATGIDLRQERDHIRGELEAAAATADGHDSPVSGEEFRLAKQGLIYWIDEVMTIADPAWQTMTLEWHYFQSLDRAWKFYVDGERQALRSSPDVIELWYLALVLGFEGDIRNAFDEHLNEPLSSESSDDQERQNWARKLERQIRQTTSTDLQPVPLQGNVMTLSGGLHLKSAAGWSLTLIAVAILLGLLLWRPDLLG
;
A
#
# COMPACT_ATOMS: atom_id res chain seq x y z
N MET A 1 6.06 5.58 1.41
CA MET A 1 5.35 6.75 0.91
C MET A 1 5.97 7.95 1.61
N THR A 2 6.16 9.09 0.94
CA THR A 2 6.74 10.29 1.56
C THR A 2 5.85 10.78 2.71
N PRO A 3 6.41 11.43 3.75
CA PRO A 3 5.62 12.01 4.83
C PRO A 3 4.56 13.01 4.33
N GLU A 4 4.91 13.81 3.33
CA GLU A 4 4.06 14.82 2.72
C GLU A 4 2.84 14.17 2.06
N PHE A 5 3.05 13.16 1.21
CA PHE A 5 1.95 12.45 0.56
C PHE A 5 1.11 11.67 1.56
N SER A 6 1.76 11.00 2.51
CA SER A 6 1.12 10.26 3.60
C SER A 6 0.19 11.15 4.42
N SER A 7 0.56 12.43 4.63
CA SER A 7 -0.26 13.38 5.37
C SER A 7 -1.61 13.68 4.71
N LEU A 8 -1.71 13.50 3.39
CA LEU A 8 -2.94 13.71 2.62
C LEU A 8 -3.84 12.47 2.61
N VAL A 9 -3.27 11.26 2.59
CA VAL A 9 -4.02 10.01 2.41
C VAL A 9 -4.33 9.28 3.71
N ASN A 10 -3.41 9.33 4.69
CA ASN A 10 -3.54 8.56 5.93
C ASN A 10 -4.79 8.93 6.75
N PRO A 11 -5.17 10.22 6.93
CA PRO A 11 -6.35 10.56 7.72
C PRO A 11 -7.60 9.81 7.24
N THR A 12 -7.88 9.86 5.93
CA THR A 12 -9.02 9.17 5.35
C THR A 12 -8.92 7.65 5.44
N MET A 13 -7.73 7.05 5.20
CA MET A 13 -7.56 5.61 5.37
C MET A 13 -7.84 5.15 6.81
N HIS A 14 -7.30 5.86 7.80
CA HIS A 14 -7.53 5.54 9.21
C HIS A 14 -8.99 5.71 9.59
N TYR A 15 -9.64 6.78 9.11
CA TYR A 15 -11.06 7.01 9.33
C TYR A 15 -11.91 5.85 8.80
N VAL A 16 -11.67 5.42 7.57
CA VAL A 16 -12.41 4.35 6.91
C VAL A 16 -12.19 3.01 7.62
N LEU A 17 -10.96 2.69 8.01
CA LEU A 17 -10.67 1.46 8.77
C LEU A 17 -11.34 1.45 10.14
N ASP A 18 -11.38 2.59 10.85
CA ASP A 18 -12.12 2.71 12.10
C ASP A 18 -13.64 2.59 11.88
N LEU A 19 -14.16 3.22 10.82
CA LEU A 19 -15.58 3.13 10.46
C LEU A 19 -15.99 1.69 10.13
N VAL A 20 -15.22 0.96 9.33
CA VAL A 20 -15.44 -0.47 9.06
C VAL A 20 -15.44 -1.26 10.38
N SER A 21 -14.47 -0.99 11.25
CA SER A 21 -14.39 -1.63 12.58
C SER A 21 -15.58 -1.29 13.47
N ARG A 22 -16.13 -0.07 13.38
CA ARG A 22 -17.34 0.37 14.11
C ARG A 22 -18.58 -0.35 13.58
N ILE A 23 -18.76 -0.41 12.26
CA ILE A 23 -19.88 -1.11 11.60
C ILE A 23 -19.87 -2.59 12.00
N GLN A 24 -18.73 -3.25 11.93
CA GLN A 24 -18.62 -4.67 12.30
C GLN A 24 -18.91 -4.93 13.78
N ARG A 25 -18.62 -3.97 14.67
CA ARG A 25 -18.87 -4.07 16.12
C ARG A 25 -20.29 -3.66 16.52
N GLN A 26 -20.95 -2.78 15.77
CA GLN A 26 -22.26 -2.23 16.08
C GLN A 26 -23.30 -2.70 15.07
N ALA A 27 -24.26 -3.51 15.53
CA ALA A 27 -25.32 -4.02 14.66
C ALA A 27 -26.30 -2.94 14.15
N THR A 28 -26.37 -1.75 14.77
CA THR A 28 -27.32 -0.68 14.39
C THR A 28 -26.83 0.71 14.81
N GLY A 29 -27.19 1.74 14.04
CA GLY A 29 -27.16 3.15 14.50
C GLY A 29 -26.12 4.06 13.84
N ILE A 30 -25.32 3.55 12.90
CA ILE A 30 -24.39 4.37 12.12
C ILE A 30 -25.14 5.02 10.95
N ASP A 31 -25.08 6.35 10.85
CA ASP A 31 -25.62 7.07 9.71
C ASP A 31 -24.58 7.10 8.57
N LEU A 32 -24.65 6.10 7.69
CA LEU A 32 -23.72 5.98 6.56
C LEU A 32 -23.71 7.21 5.63
N ARG A 33 -24.80 7.97 5.55
CA ARG A 33 -24.82 9.19 4.71
C ARG A 33 -23.96 10.28 5.32
N GLN A 34 -24.08 10.46 6.64
CA GLN A 34 -23.24 11.40 7.39
C GLN A 34 -21.76 11.00 7.27
N GLU A 35 -21.46 9.71 7.45
CA GLU A 35 -20.09 9.17 7.36
C GLU A 35 -19.50 9.35 5.95
N ARG A 36 -20.28 9.09 4.90
CA ARG A 36 -19.89 9.36 3.52
C ARG A 36 -19.61 10.84 3.27
N ASP A 37 -20.48 11.72 3.75
CA ASP A 37 -20.31 13.16 3.58
C ASP A 37 -19.05 13.67 4.31
N HIS A 38 -18.69 13.06 5.45
CA HIS A 38 -17.43 13.30 6.14
C HIS A 38 -16.21 12.87 5.30
N ILE A 39 -16.19 11.62 4.82
CA ILE A 39 -15.10 11.10 3.97
C ILE A 39 -14.91 11.99 2.74
N ARG A 40 -16.00 12.41 2.09
CA ARG A 40 -15.95 13.35 0.97
C ARG A 40 -15.28 14.66 1.37
N GLY A 41 -15.67 15.23 2.51
CA GLY A 41 -15.07 16.46 3.02
C GLY A 41 -13.56 16.35 3.20
N GLU A 42 -13.08 15.24 3.74
CA GLU A 42 -11.65 14.98 3.89
C GLU A 42 -10.94 14.85 2.53
N LEU A 43 -11.51 14.09 1.59
CA LEU A 43 -10.94 13.93 0.24
C LEU A 43 -10.89 15.25 -0.54
N GLU A 44 -11.86 16.14 -0.36
CA GLU A 44 -11.82 17.49 -0.97
C GLU A 44 -10.80 18.39 -0.29
N ALA A 45 -10.69 18.36 1.03
CA ALA A 45 -9.68 19.14 1.75
C ALA A 45 -8.25 18.72 1.37
N ALA A 46 -8.02 17.41 1.24
CA ALA A 46 -6.73 16.88 0.80
C ALA A 46 -6.43 17.26 -0.66
N ALA A 47 -7.43 17.21 -1.55
CA ALA A 47 -7.28 17.66 -2.94
C ALA A 47 -6.94 19.14 -3.04
N ALA A 48 -7.66 19.99 -2.31
CA ALA A 48 -7.39 21.43 -2.26
C ALA A 48 -5.98 21.74 -1.71
N THR A 49 -5.48 20.91 -0.78
CA THR A 49 -4.12 21.03 -0.26
C THR A 49 -3.08 20.66 -1.33
N ALA A 50 -3.31 19.55 -2.06
CA ALA A 50 -2.42 19.10 -3.13
C ALA A 50 -2.36 20.08 -4.32
N ASP A 51 -3.48 20.74 -4.65
CA ASP A 51 -3.57 21.73 -5.72
C ASP A 51 -2.96 23.10 -5.34
N GLY A 52 -2.55 23.28 -4.08
CA GLY A 52 -1.93 24.51 -3.60
C GLY A 52 -0.59 24.79 -4.28
N HIS A 53 -0.31 26.07 -4.57
CA HIS A 53 0.92 26.48 -5.28
C HIS A 53 2.21 26.02 -4.59
N ASP A 54 2.22 26.01 -3.26
CA ASP A 54 3.36 25.62 -2.43
C ASP A 54 3.32 24.14 -2.00
N SER A 55 2.41 23.34 -2.57
CA SER A 55 2.28 21.93 -2.24
C SER A 55 3.53 21.15 -2.68
N PRO A 56 4.14 20.35 -1.79
CA PRO A 56 5.20 19.42 -2.18
C PRO A 56 4.67 18.20 -2.94
N VAL A 57 3.35 17.99 -2.98
CA VAL A 57 2.68 16.89 -3.69
C VAL A 57 2.06 17.43 -4.97
N SER A 58 2.34 16.78 -6.09
CA SER A 58 1.71 17.10 -7.37
C SER A 58 0.20 16.87 -7.31
N GLY A 59 -0.59 17.89 -7.65
CA GLY A 59 -2.05 17.78 -7.73
C GLY A 59 -2.52 16.67 -8.68
N GLU A 60 -1.81 16.44 -9.79
CA GLU A 60 -2.12 15.35 -10.72
C GLU A 60 -1.85 13.97 -10.12
N GLU A 61 -0.75 13.81 -9.38
CA GLU A 61 -0.45 12.57 -8.67
C GLU A 61 -1.45 12.31 -7.55
N PHE A 62 -1.83 13.36 -6.81
CA PHE A 62 -2.85 13.25 -5.78
C PHE A 62 -4.23 12.94 -6.38
N ARG A 63 -4.59 13.51 -7.54
CA ARG A 63 -5.84 13.22 -8.24
C ARG A 63 -5.94 11.74 -8.58
N LEU A 64 -4.85 11.15 -9.07
CA LEU A 64 -4.77 9.71 -9.31
C LEU A 64 -4.92 8.97 -7.97
N ALA A 65 -4.13 9.28 -6.95
CA ALA A 65 -4.27 8.68 -5.61
C ALA A 65 -5.68 8.72 -5.02
N LYS A 66 -6.37 9.85 -5.11
CA LYS A 66 -7.76 10.02 -4.70
C LYS A 66 -8.68 9.04 -5.43
N GLN A 67 -8.47 8.79 -6.71
CA GLN A 67 -9.22 7.79 -7.47
C GLN A 67 -8.99 6.37 -6.94
N GLY A 68 -7.74 5.98 -6.68
CA GLY A 68 -7.41 4.69 -6.07
C GLY A 68 -8.02 4.51 -4.67
N LEU A 69 -7.98 5.57 -3.85
CA LEU A 69 -8.64 5.61 -2.54
C LEU A 69 -10.15 5.43 -2.65
N ILE A 70 -10.83 6.15 -3.56
CA ILE A 70 -12.27 6.03 -3.76
C ILE A 70 -12.66 4.59 -4.09
N TYR A 71 -11.93 3.94 -4.99
CA TYR A 71 -12.16 2.53 -5.32
C TYR A 71 -12.00 1.61 -4.11
N TRP A 72 -10.94 1.80 -3.33
CA TRP A 72 -10.73 1.03 -2.09
C TRP A 72 -11.81 1.27 -1.04
N ILE A 73 -12.18 2.53 -0.79
CA ILE A 73 -13.20 2.91 0.19
C ILE A 73 -14.53 2.25 -0.16
N ASP A 74 -14.97 2.37 -1.41
CA ASP A 74 -16.25 1.79 -1.82
C ASP A 74 -16.26 0.27 -1.72
N GLU A 75 -15.12 -0.38 -1.96
CA GLU A 75 -15.00 -1.83 -1.81
C GLU A 75 -15.15 -2.26 -0.35
N VAL A 76 -14.30 -1.72 0.54
CA VAL A 76 -14.33 -2.13 1.95
C VAL A 76 -15.62 -1.72 2.65
N MET A 77 -16.20 -0.58 2.28
CA MET A 77 -17.48 -0.13 2.83
C MET A 77 -18.65 -0.97 2.33
N THR A 78 -18.65 -1.40 1.06
CA THR A 78 -19.67 -2.32 0.53
C THR A 78 -19.64 -3.67 1.23
N ILE A 79 -18.44 -4.17 1.57
CA ILE A 79 -18.26 -5.40 2.34
C ILE A 79 -18.74 -5.21 3.78
N ALA A 80 -18.45 -4.06 4.40
CA ALA A 80 -18.84 -3.77 5.78
C ALA A 80 -20.35 -3.57 5.94
N ASP A 81 -21.00 -2.85 5.02
CA ASP A 81 -22.44 -2.64 4.99
C ASP A 81 -22.96 -2.58 3.54
N PRO A 82 -23.80 -3.53 3.10
CA PRO A 82 -24.38 -3.54 1.76
C PRO A 82 -25.19 -2.28 1.40
N ALA A 83 -25.71 -1.52 2.38
CA ALA A 83 -26.43 -0.27 2.12
C ALA A 83 -25.54 0.79 1.44
N TRP A 84 -24.22 0.69 1.58
CA TRP A 84 -23.25 1.56 0.92
C TRP A 84 -23.36 1.54 -0.62
N GLN A 85 -23.79 0.42 -1.21
CA GLN A 85 -23.94 0.27 -2.66
C GLN A 85 -24.86 1.33 -3.30
N THR A 86 -25.79 1.90 -2.53
CA THR A 86 -26.72 2.94 -3.01
C THR A 86 -26.15 4.36 -2.92
N MET A 87 -24.96 4.52 -2.34
CA MET A 87 -24.38 5.81 -2.02
C MET A 87 -22.86 5.88 -2.19
N THR A 88 -22.31 5.00 -3.03
CA THR A 88 -20.87 4.90 -3.32
C THR A 88 -20.26 6.24 -3.73
N LEU A 89 -19.01 6.45 -3.33
CA LEU A 89 -18.22 7.61 -3.74
C LEU A 89 -17.94 7.58 -5.24
N GLU A 90 -17.73 6.40 -5.83
CA GLU A 90 -17.49 6.20 -7.25
C GLU A 90 -18.61 6.82 -8.09
N TRP A 91 -19.87 6.50 -7.77
CA TRP A 91 -21.01 7.11 -8.44
C TRP A 91 -21.00 8.63 -8.29
N HIS A 92 -20.70 9.14 -7.09
CA HIS A 92 -20.67 10.57 -6.84
C HIS A 92 -19.62 11.29 -7.69
N TYR A 93 -18.40 10.77 -7.75
CA TYR A 93 -17.25 11.40 -8.40
C TYR A 93 -17.16 11.13 -9.90
N PHE A 94 -17.47 9.92 -10.32
CA PHE A 94 -17.20 9.43 -11.68
C PHE A 94 -18.46 9.09 -12.46
N GLN A 95 -19.63 9.05 -11.81
CA GLN A 95 -20.90 8.63 -12.42
C GLN A 95 -20.79 7.23 -13.07
N SER A 96 -19.97 6.37 -12.47
CA SER A 96 -19.74 4.97 -12.87
C SER A 96 -19.83 4.04 -11.66
N LEU A 97 -20.01 2.74 -11.93
CA LEU A 97 -20.01 1.66 -10.93
C LEU A 97 -19.10 0.51 -11.40
N ASP A 98 -17.94 0.90 -11.90
CA ASP A 98 -16.97 0.09 -12.64
C ASP A 98 -15.66 -0.11 -11.86
N ARG A 99 -15.59 0.32 -10.58
CA ARG A 99 -14.36 0.26 -9.77
C ARG A 99 -13.69 -1.12 -9.79
N ALA A 100 -14.51 -2.18 -9.83
CA ALA A 100 -14.04 -3.56 -9.71
C ALA A 100 -12.97 -3.89 -10.76
N TRP A 101 -13.20 -3.52 -12.02
CA TRP A 101 -12.23 -3.71 -13.09
C TRP A 101 -11.37 -2.45 -13.33
N LYS A 102 -11.94 -1.24 -13.15
CA LYS A 102 -11.22 0.03 -13.40
C LYS A 102 -10.00 0.19 -12.52
N PHE A 103 -10.04 -0.28 -11.27
CA PHE A 103 -8.89 -0.20 -10.37
C PHE A 103 -7.62 -0.82 -10.99
N TYR A 104 -7.76 -2.00 -11.60
CA TYR A 104 -6.66 -2.69 -12.28
C TYR A 104 -6.29 -2.02 -13.61
N VAL A 105 -7.28 -1.59 -14.39
CA VAL A 105 -7.03 -0.90 -15.67
C VAL A 105 -6.29 0.43 -15.46
N ASP A 106 -6.75 1.25 -14.52
CA ASP A 106 -6.11 2.51 -14.18
C ASP A 106 -4.78 2.29 -13.46
N GLY A 107 -4.68 1.23 -12.67
CA GLY A 107 -3.41 0.78 -12.10
C GLY A 107 -2.37 0.44 -13.18
N GLU A 108 -2.78 -0.31 -14.20
CA GLU A 108 -1.93 -0.73 -15.32
C GLU A 108 -1.57 0.41 -16.26
N ARG A 109 -2.52 1.31 -16.54
CA ARG A 109 -2.32 2.41 -17.50
C ARG A 109 -1.64 3.63 -16.88
N GLN A 110 -1.96 3.93 -15.63
CA GLN A 110 -1.57 5.18 -14.99
C GLN A 110 -0.67 4.91 -13.78
N ALA A 111 -1.15 4.23 -12.74
CA ALA A 111 -0.47 4.16 -11.44
C ALA A 111 0.95 3.56 -11.55
N LEU A 112 1.13 2.47 -12.30
CA LEU A 112 2.45 1.83 -12.51
C LEU A 112 3.50 2.73 -13.18
N ARG A 113 3.09 3.87 -13.75
CA ARG A 113 3.97 4.86 -14.39
C ARG A 113 4.09 6.16 -13.58
N SER A 114 3.48 6.21 -12.39
CA SER A 114 3.45 7.37 -11.51
C SER A 114 4.58 7.34 -10.47
N SER A 115 4.58 8.31 -9.55
CA SER A 115 5.52 8.33 -8.43
C SER A 115 5.40 7.10 -7.53
N PRO A 116 6.47 6.76 -6.77
CA PRO A 116 6.45 5.68 -5.79
C PRO A 116 5.30 5.80 -4.80
N ASP A 117 4.90 7.03 -4.44
CA ASP A 117 3.83 7.29 -3.49
C ASP A 117 2.46 6.81 -4.03
N VAL A 118 2.18 7.09 -5.30
CA VAL A 118 0.99 6.60 -5.99
C VAL A 118 1.02 5.07 -6.09
N ILE A 119 2.13 4.48 -6.49
CA ILE A 119 2.25 3.02 -6.62
C ILE A 119 2.05 2.34 -5.25
N GLU A 120 2.63 2.91 -4.19
CA GLU A 120 2.49 2.40 -2.83
C GLU A 120 1.05 2.49 -2.33
N LEU A 121 0.31 3.54 -2.67
CA LEU A 121 -1.11 3.63 -2.32
C LEU A 121 -1.95 2.53 -2.99
N TRP A 122 -1.71 2.24 -4.26
CA TRP A 122 -2.39 1.11 -4.94
C TRP A 122 -2.04 -0.23 -4.31
N TYR A 123 -0.77 -0.40 -3.95
CA TYR A 123 -0.32 -1.58 -3.22
C TYR A 123 -1.02 -1.71 -1.86
N LEU A 124 -1.12 -0.60 -1.11
CA LEU A 124 -1.84 -0.57 0.16
C LEU A 124 -3.33 -0.89 0.00
N ALA A 125 -4.00 -0.34 -1.03
CA ALA A 125 -5.39 -0.64 -1.32
C ALA A 125 -5.63 -2.15 -1.50
N LEU A 126 -4.78 -2.86 -2.24
CA LEU A 126 -4.84 -4.32 -2.36
C LEU A 126 -4.66 -5.02 -1.01
N VAL A 127 -3.59 -4.67 -0.29
CA VAL A 127 -3.25 -5.31 1.00
C VAL A 127 -4.35 -5.09 2.05
N LEU A 128 -5.04 -3.96 1.96
CA LEU A 128 -6.14 -3.57 2.84
C LEU A 128 -7.52 -4.01 2.33
N GLY A 129 -7.57 -5.00 1.43
CA GLY A 129 -8.80 -5.73 1.10
C GLY A 129 -9.50 -5.30 -0.18
N PHE A 130 -8.84 -4.55 -1.08
CA PHE A 130 -9.38 -4.40 -2.42
C PHE A 130 -9.23 -5.71 -3.21
N GLU A 131 -10.34 -6.34 -3.55
CA GLU A 131 -10.35 -7.55 -4.39
C GLU A 131 -10.63 -7.23 -5.86
N GLY A 132 -11.73 -6.53 -6.15
CA GLY A 132 -12.13 -6.20 -7.52
C GLY A 132 -12.26 -7.41 -8.45
N ASP A 133 -12.38 -7.13 -9.75
CA ASP A 133 -12.49 -8.13 -10.82
C ASP A 133 -11.26 -8.04 -11.72
N ILE A 134 -10.18 -8.70 -11.29
CA ILE A 134 -8.91 -8.69 -12.01
C ILE A 134 -9.00 -9.38 -13.37
N ARG A 135 -9.85 -10.42 -13.51
CA ARG A 135 -9.99 -11.11 -14.79
C ARG A 135 -10.67 -10.23 -15.81
N ASN A 136 -11.81 -9.65 -15.47
CA ASN A 136 -12.51 -8.75 -16.36
C ASN A 136 -11.60 -7.58 -16.80
N ALA A 137 -10.85 -7.00 -15.86
CA ALA A 137 -9.88 -5.96 -16.19
C ALA A 137 -8.85 -6.39 -17.25
N PHE A 138 -8.24 -7.56 -17.10
CA PHE A 138 -7.18 -8.01 -18.01
C PHE A 138 -7.73 -8.57 -19.32
N ASP A 139 -8.78 -9.38 -19.26
CA ASP A 139 -9.36 -10.08 -20.40
C ASP A 139 -10.15 -9.13 -21.30
N GLU A 140 -11.04 -8.30 -20.73
CA GLU A 140 -11.97 -7.47 -21.51
C GLU A 140 -11.45 -6.05 -21.77
N HIS A 141 -10.65 -5.49 -20.85
CA HIS A 141 -10.30 -4.07 -20.91
C HIS A 141 -8.82 -3.79 -21.25
N LEU A 142 -7.90 -4.67 -20.87
CA LEU A 142 -6.48 -4.54 -21.21
C LEU A 142 -6.10 -5.35 -22.45
N ASN A 143 -6.89 -6.37 -22.82
CA ASN A 143 -6.56 -7.33 -23.89
C ASN A 143 -5.24 -8.08 -23.61
N GLU A 144 -4.98 -8.35 -22.34
CA GLU A 144 -3.82 -9.10 -21.85
C GLU A 144 -4.31 -10.27 -21.00
N PRO A 145 -4.95 -11.28 -21.63
CA PRO A 145 -5.70 -12.27 -20.87
C PRO A 145 -4.82 -13.02 -19.88
N LEU A 146 -5.33 -13.19 -18.65
CA LEU A 146 -4.64 -13.91 -17.60
C LEU A 146 -4.72 -15.42 -17.84
N SER A 147 -3.84 -16.18 -17.18
CA SER A 147 -3.87 -17.63 -17.30
C SER A 147 -5.22 -18.18 -16.79
N SER A 148 -5.81 -19.11 -17.54
CA SER A 148 -7.00 -19.83 -17.07
C SER A 148 -6.69 -20.83 -15.96
N GLU A 149 -5.42 -21.14 -15.73
CA GLU A 149 -4.97 -22.11 -14.72
C GLU A 149 -4.68 -21.47 -13.36
N SER A 150 -4.41 -20.16 -13.30
CA SER A 150 -4.20 -19.43 -12.06
C SER A 150 -5.53 -19.04 -11.43
N SER A 151 -5.59 -18.90 -10.10
CA SER A 151 -6.73 -18.31 -9.41
C SER A 151 -6.64 -16.78 -9.38
N ASP A 152 -7.76 -16.10 -9.12
CA ASP A 152 -7.80 -14.64 -9.01
C ASP A 152 -6.91 -14.14 -7.87
N ASP A 153 -6.86 -14.87 -6.75
CA ASP A 153 -5.93 -14.62 -5.65
C ASP A 153 -4.47 -14.68 -6.10
N GLN A 154 -4.13 -15.70 -6.92
CA GLN A 154 -2.77 -15.83 -7.41
C GLN A 154 -2.40 -14.67 -8.33
N GLU A 155 -3.33 -14.20 -9.16
CA GLU A 155 -3.10 -13.08 -10.05
C GLU A 155 -3.04 -11.74 -9.31
N ARG A 156 -3.87 -11.53 -8.30
CA ARG A 156 -3.74 -10.40 -7.38
C ARG A 156 -2.39 -10.39 -6.68
N GLN A 157 -1.89 -11.53 -6.21
CA GLN A 157 -0.55 -11.63 -5.64
C GLN A 157 0.55 -11.32 -6.66
N ASN A 158 0.41 -11.79 -7.90
CA ASN A 158 1.35 -11.48 -8.98
C ASN A 158 1.38 -9.98 -9.27
N TRP A 159 0.21 -9.35 -9.28
CA TRP A 159 0.05 -7.93 -9.49
C TRP A 159 0.60 -7.09 -8.32
N ALA A 160 0.35 -7.49 -7.08
CA ALA A 160 0.96 -6.89 -5.90
C ALA A 160 2.50 -6.96 -5.94
N ARG A 161 3.07 -8.10 -6.35
CA ARG A 161 4.52 -8.23 -6.57
C ARG A 161 5.03 -7.32 -7.69
N LYS A 162 4.22 -7.06 -8.72
CA LYS A 162 4.54 -6.11 -9.81
C LYS A 162 4.67 -4.69 -9.25
N LEU A 163 3.70 -4.24 -8.46
CA LEU A 163 3.75 -2.94 -7.76
C LEU A 163 4.97 -2.84 -6.84
N GLU A 164 5.18 -3.86 -6.01
CA GLU A 164 6.30 -3.92 -5.05
C GLU A 164 7.68 -3.85 -5.74
N ARG A 165 7.83 -4.53 -6.89
CA ARG A 165 9.04 -4.39 -7.71
C ARG A 165 9.24 -2.97 -8.22
N GLN A 166 8.17 -2.31 -8.66
CA GLN A 166 8.29 -0.93 -9.14
C GLN A 166 8.68 0.05 -8.03
N ILE A 167 8.05 -0.05 -6.87
CA ILE A 167 8.39 0.78 -5.70
C ILE A 167 9.90 0.66 -5.40
N ARG A 168 10.42 -0.57 -5.33
CA ARG A 168 11.85 -0.83 -5.09
C ARG A 168 12.77 -0.26 -6.17
N GLN A 169 12.39 -0.39 -7.44
CA GLN A 169 13.19 0.09 -8.56
C GLN A 169 13.32 1.62 -8.52
N THR A 170 12.24 2.32 -8.23
CA THR A 170 12.28 3.79 -8.14
C THR A 170 13.06 4.25 -6.91
N THR A 171 12.84 3.65 -5.73
CA THR A 171 13.63 3.98 -4.52
C THR A 171 15.13 3.74 -4.72
N SER A 172 15.52 2.67 -5.43
CA SER A 172 16.94 2.40 -5.72
C SER A 172 17.55 3.45 -6.68
N THR A 173 16.74 4.05 -7.54
CA THR A 173 17.17 5.08 -8.49
C THR A 173 17.43 6.40 -7.76
N ASP A 174 16.57 6.79 -6.81
CA ASP A 174 16.74 8.00 -6.00
C ASP A 174 17.96 7.95 -5.08
N LEU A 175 18.39 6.73 -4.72
CA LEU A 175 19.57 6.49 -3.89
C LEU A 175 20.88 6.37 -4.69
N GLN A 176 20.88 6.62 -6.01
CA GLN A 176 22.13 6.62 -6.76
C GLN A 176 23.08 7.70 -6.22
N PRO A 177 24.34 7.34 -5.89
CA PRO A 177 25.30 8.30 -5.37
C PRO A 177 25.54 9.37 -6.43
N VAL A 178 25.20 10.62 -6.10
CA VAL A 178 25.67 11.77 -6.85
C VAL A 178 27.19 11.66 -6.93
N PRO A 179 27.81 11.68 -8.13
CA PRO A 179 29.26 11.66 -8.22
C PRO A 179 29.79 12.86 -7.45
N LEU A 180 30.54 12.59 -6.37
CA LEU A 180 31.11 13.61 -5.51
C LEU A 180 32.01 14.51 -6.38
N GLN A 181 31.51 15.68 -6.77
CA GLN A 181 32.34 16.72 -7.37
C GLN A 181 33.13 17.40 -6.25
N GLY A 182 34.33 16.88 -6.01
CA GLY A 182 35.25 17.42 -5.03
C GLY A 182 36.31 16.40 -4.65
N ASN A 183 37.54 16.87 -4.45
CA ASN A 183 38.65 16.03 -4.01
C ASN A 183 38.50 15.74 -2.51
N VAL A 184 37.50 14.94 -2.15
CA VAL A 184 37.28 14.49 -0.78
C VAL A 184 38.14 13.25 -0.58
N MET A 185 39.13 13.32 0.32
CA MET A 185 39.87 12.13 0.75
C MET A 185 38.86 11.11 1.30
N THR A 186 38.74 9.97 0.63
CA THR A 186 38.03 8.82 1.16
C THR A 186 38.70 8.41 2.46
N LEU A 187 37.94 8.34 3.56
CA LEU A 187 38.40 7.65 4.76
C LEU A 187 38.67 6.18 4.39
N SER A 188 39.93 5.87 4.16
CA SER A 188 40.47 4.50 4.14
C SER A 188 40.33 3.92 5.55
N GLY A 189 39.11 3.51 5.88
CA GLY A 189 38.77 2.80 7.10
C GLY A 189 38.55 1.34 6.78
N GLY A 190 39.62 0.56 6.75
CA GLY A 190 39.53 -0.89 6.85
C GLY A 190 38.95 -1.27 8.20
N LEU A 191 37.63 -1.32 8.31
CA LEU A 191 36.93 -2.07 9.35
C LEU A 191 36.00 -3.06 8.66
N HIS A 192 36.38 -4.33 8.77
CA HIS A 192 35.60 -5.49 8.38
C HIS A 192 34.21 -5.45 9.05
N LEU A 193 33.21 -4.94 8.34
CA LEU A 193 31.81 -5.26 8.59
C LEU A 193 31.57 -6.71 8.16
N LYS A 194 31.98 -7.64 9.03
CA LYS A 194 31.45 -9.00 8.97
C LYS A 194 29.96 -8.91 9.30
N SER A 195 29.16 -9.21 8.28
CA SER A 195 27.70 -9.34 8.26
C SER A 195 27.07 -9.80 9.58
N ALA A 196 25.93 -9.21 9.94
CA ALA A 196 25.07 -9.57 11.08
C ALA A 196 24.70 -11.07 11.17
N ALA A 197 24.89 -11.85 10.11
CA ALA A 197 24.74 -13.31 10.08
C ALA A 197 25.74 -14.06 10.99
N GLY A 198 26.87 -13.45 11.39
CA GLY A 198 27.85 -14.11 12.24
C GLY A 198 27.47 -14.13 13.73
N TRP A 199 26.68 -13.16 14.19
CA TRP A 199 26.33 -13.02 15.61
C TRP A 199 25.12 -13.86 16.02
N SER A 200 24.24 -14.23 15.08
CA SER A 200 23.09 -15.10 15.37
C SER A 200 23.51 -16.55 15.66
N LEU A 201 24.52 -17.07 14.95
CA LEU A 201 25.00 -18.44 15.15
C LEU A 201 25.75 -18.63 16.48
N THR A 202 26.48 -17.62 16.95
CA THR A 202 27.18 -17.69 18.24
C THR A 202 26.19 -17.65 19.41
N LEU A 203 25.12 -16.86 19.33
CA LEU A 203 24.09 -16.83 20.38
C LEU A 203 23.29 -18.13 20.46
N ILE A 204 22.98 -18.76 19.31
CA ILE A 204 22.30 -20.06 19.28
C ILE A 204 23.19 -21.16 19.87
N ALA A 205 24.48 -21.17 19.53
CA ALA A 205 25.43 -22.14 20.07
C ALA A 205 25.58 -22.01 21.60
N VAL A 206 25.65 -20.77 22.13
CA VAL A 206 25.74 -20.52 23.58
C VAL A 206 24.45 -20.94 24.31
N ALA A 207 23.27 -20.69 23.72
CA ALA A 207 22.00 -21.11 24.30
C ALA A 207 21.85 -22.65 24.37
N ILE A 208 22.29 -23.37 23.34
CA ILE A 208 22.29 -24.84 23.33
C ILE A 208 23.26 -25.40 24.39
N LEU A 209 24.44 -24.77 24.52
CA LEU A 209 25.46 -25.21 25.47
C LEU A 209 25.02 -24.98 26.92
N LEU A 210 24.36 -23.85 27.21
CA LEU A 210 23.74 -23.58 28.52
C LEU A 210 22.56 -24.51 28.82
N GLY A 211 21.73 -24.81 27.82
CA GLY A 211 20.61 -25.76 27.97
C GLY A 211 21.08 -27.19 28.29
N LEU A 212 22.17 -27.64 27.65
CA LEU A 212 22.79 -28.94 27.93
C LEU A 212 23.43 -28.99 29.33
N LEU A 213 24.06 -27.90 29.77
CA LEU A 213 24.69 -27.78 31.09
C LEU A 213 23.66 -27.78 32.24
N LEU A 214 22.49 -27.19 32.01
CA LEU A 214 21.39 -27.19 32.98
C LEU A 214 20.61 -28.52 33.01
N TRP A 215 20.60 -29.28 31.90
CA TRP A 215 19.91 -30.58 31.82
C TRP A 215 20.74 -31.74 32.38
N ARG A 216 22.09 -31.69 32.29
CA ARG A 216 22.99 -32.74 32.82
C ARG A 216 24.17 -32.16 33.61
N PRO A 217 24.01 -31.88 34.91
CA PRO A 217 25.11 -31.44 35.75
C PRO A 217 26.19 -32.53 35.99
N ASP A 218 25.89 -33.80 35.69
CA ASP A 218 26.77 -34.94 35.99
C ASP A 218 27.97 -35.11 35.02
N LEU A 219 28.15 -34.21 34.05
CA LEU A 219 29.27 -34.25 33.08
C LEU A 219 30.45 -33.33 33.46
N LEU A 220 30.45 -32.75 34.66
CA LEU A 220 31.57 -31.98 35.23
C LEU A 220 32.22 -32.70 36.43
N GLY A 221 32.25 -34.02 36.39
CA GLY A 221 33.02 -34.89 37.30
C GLY A 221 34.15 -35.59 36.58
#